data_AF-A0A517N8B5-F1
#
_entry.id   AF-A0A517N8B5-F1
#
_cell.length_a   1.000
_cell.length_b   1.000
_cell.length_c   1.000
_cell.angle_alpha   90.00
_cell.angle_beta   90.00
_cell.angle_gamma   90.00
#
_symmetry.space_group_name_H-M   'P 1'
#
loop_
_entity.id
_entity.type
_entity.pdbx_description
1 polymer ?
#
loop_
_entity_poly.entity_id
_entity_poly.type
_entity_poly.pdbx_seq_one_letter_code
_entity_poly.pdbx_strand_id
1 'polypeptide(L)'
;MNWRKRCPTRKFNCCILAISSVDASTNAATKRSINGQVGLVVLTGIMALVSCWDAPFPAELKLQHIPTVVILLLMTWSTFACRFSMASFVCVAVFLWLHIVGARWIYSFVPYDDWSQSVSGSSLSQRFDWRRNHYDRLVHFASGILIAVPAAECLQRWGGMRPLGAAIVSIAIVVAIGAVYEILEWQIATFFAPAVAEAYNGQQGDVWDPQKDMALAWFGATISAGLLFRYRFESAAGGSVVDSVTD
;
A
#
# COMPACT_ATOMS: atom_id res chain seq x y z
N MET A 1 52.48 -40.85 34.80
CA MET A 1 52.02 -39.47 34.52
C MET A 1 50.53 -39.53 34.18
N ASN A 2 49.69 -38.92 35.03
CA ASN A 2 48.23 -39.05 35.03
C ASN A 2 47.58 -38.26 33.88
N TRP A 3 46.79 -38.92 33.01
CA TRP A 3 45.87 -38.27 32.08
C TRP A 3 44.42 -38.67 32.42
N ARG A 4 43.79 -37.94 33.35
CA ARG A 4 42.34 -38.04 33.59
C ARG A 4 41.60 -37.04 32.69
N LYS A 5 40.93 -37.60 31.68
CA LYS A 5 39.60 -37.26 31.15
C LYS A 5 39.04 -35.85 31.45
N ARG A 6 39.04 -34.96 30.45
CA ARG A 6 38.06 -33.86 30.35
C ARG A 6 36.84 -34.38 29.58
N CYS A 7 35.69 -34.38 30.25
CA CYS A 7 34.39 -34.74 29.69
C CYS A 7 33.84 -33.58 28.83
N PRO A 8 33.44 -33.78 27.56
CA PRO A 8 32.92 -32.73 26.69
C PRO A 8 31.38 -32.70 26.71
N THR A 9 30.74 -32.53 27.87
CA THR A 9 29.25 -32.53 27.95
C THR A 9 28.61 -31.15 28.07
N ARG A 10 29.39 -30.05 28.15
CA ARG A 10 28.82 -28.69 28.26
C ARG A 10 28.52 -27.97 26.94
N LYS A 11 29.05 -28.41 25.80
CA LYS A 11 28.83 -27.73 24.50
C LYS A 11 27.56 -28.15 23.77
N PHE A 12 27.03 -29.36 24.03
CA PHE A 12 25.83 -29.86 23.35
C PHE A 12 24.53 -29.18 23.84
N ASN A 13 24.42 -28.91 25.14
CA ASN A 13 23.24 -28.25 25.70
C ASN A 13 23.10 -26.77 25.27
N CYS A 14 24.20 -26.06 25.01
CA CYS A 14 24.12 -24.68 24.49
C CYS A 14 23.59 -24.63 23.06
N CYS A 15 23.95 -25.58 22.18
CA CYS A 15 23.43 -25.59 20.80
C CYS A 15 21.94 -25.91 20.75
N ILE A 16 21.45 -26.88 21.54
CA ILE A 16 20.02 -27.24 21.53
C ILE A 16 19.15 -26.13 22.15
N LEU A 17 19.62 -25.48 23.22
CA LEU A 17 18.93 -24.30 23.78
C LEU A 17 18.95 -23.10 22.82
N ALA A 18 20.07 -22.88 22.12
CA ALA A 18 20.14 -21.83 21.10
C ALA A 18 19.15 -22.09 19.95
N ILE A 19 19.09 -23.32 19.41
CA ILE A 19 18.17 -23.68 18.31
C ILE A 19 16.70 -23.55 18.76
N SER A 20 16.32 -24.11 19.92
CA SER A 20 14.95 -23.98 20.44
C SER A 20 14.55 -22.53 20.76
N SER A 21 15.49 -21.68 21.18
CA SER A 21 15.24 -20.25 21.41
C SER A 21 15.11 -19.44 20.11
N VAL A 22 15.82 -19.83 19.05
CA VAL A 22 15.71 -19.25 17.70
C VAL A 22 14.37 -19.64 17.06
N ASP A 23 13.93 -20.89 17.20
CA ASP A 23 12.63 -21.35 16.70
C ASP A 23 11.46 -20.70 17.45
N ALA A 24 11.58 -20.49 18.76
CA ALA A 24 10.56 -19.79 19.54
C ALA A 24 10.46 -18.30 19.19
N SER A 25 11.60 -17.63 18.98
CA SER A 25 11.65 -16.19 18.66
C SER A 25 11.16 -15.88 17.23
N THR A 26 11.51 -16.71 16.25
CA THR A 26 11.02 -16.60 14.86
C THR A 26 9.52 -16.86 14.77
N ASN A 27 9.00 -17.85 15.50
CA ASN A 27 7.56 -18.09 15.60
C ASN A 27 6.82 -16.94 16.29
N ALA A 28 7.39 -16.35 17.34
CA ALA A 28 6.81 -15.20 18.02
C ALA A 28 6.77 -13.95 17.11
N ALA A 29 7.84 -13.66 16.36
CA ALA A 29 7.90 -12.55 15.42
C ALA A 29 6.91 -12.71 14.27
N THR A 30 6.82 -13.91 13.70
CA THR A 30 5.85 -14.24 12.64
C THR A 30 4.41 -14.08 13.15
N LYS A 31 4.11 -14.61 14.33
CA LYS A 31 2.79 -14.48 14.96
C LYS A 31 2.44 -13.01 15.23
N ARG A 32 3.40 -12.21 15.70
CA ARG A 32 3.21 -10.77 15.92
C ARG A 32 2.89 -10.03 14.61
N SER A 33 3.60 -10.35 13.54
CA SER A 33 3.37 -9.79 12.19
C SER A 33 1.96 -10.10 11.68
N ILE A 34 1.55 -11.37 11.74
CA ILE A 34 0.20 -11.80 11.32
C ILE A 34 -0.88 -11.11 12.17
N ASN A 35 -0.72 -11.06 13.50
CA ASN A 35 -1.68 -10.38 14.37
C ASN A 35 -1.81 -8.89 14.03
N GLY A 36 -0.70 -8.24 13.67
CA GLY A 36 -0.70 -6.85 13.20
C GLY A 36 -1.46 -6.68 11.89
N GLN A 37 -1.24 -7.56 10.90
CA GLN A 37 -1.97 -7.54 9.62
C GLN A 37 -3.46 -7.78 9.81
N VAL A 38 -3.84 -8.78 10.60
CA VAL A 38 -5.23 -9.05 10.94
C VAL A 38 -5.86 -7.83 11.60
N GLY A 39 -5.15 -7.19 12.54
CA GLY A 39 -5.60 -5.94 13.16
C GLY A 39 -5.87 -4.83 12.13
N LEU A 40 -4.96 -4.64 11.17
CA LEU A 40 -5.12 -3.66 10.08
C LEU A 40 -6.28 -4.01 9.14
N VAL A 41 -6.48 -5.28 8.79
CA VAL A 41 -7.62 -5.74 7.98
C VAL A 41 -8.93 -5.45 8.69
N VAL A 42 -9.05 -5.83 9.97
CA VAL A 42 -10.26 -5.61 10.76
C VAL A 42 -10.55 -4.11 10.90
N LEU A 43 -9.53 -3.31 11.24
CA LEU A 43 -9.67 -1.85 11.33
C LEU A 43 -10.15 -1.25 10.01
N THR A 44 -9.55 -1.67 8.90
CA THR A 44 -9.94 -1.19 7.56
C THR A 44 -11.37 -1.60 7.20
N GLY A 45 -11.77 -2.83 7.54
CA GLY A 45 -13.14 -3.29 7.36
C GLY A 45 -14.14 -2.47 8.18
N ILE A 46 -13.82 -2.15 9.44
CA ILE A 46 -14.64 -1.27 10.27
C ILE A 46 -14.75 0.13 9.65
N MET A 47 -13.63 0.71 9.20
CA MET A 47 -13.64 2.02 8.53
C MET A 47 -14.50 2.02 7.26
N ALA A 48 -14.45 0.95 6.46
CA ALA A 48 -15.31 0.81 5.28
C ALA A 48 -16.80 0.68 5.65
N LEU A 49 -17.13 0.02 6.75
CA LEU A 49 -18.53 -0.04 7.23
C LEU A 49 -19.00 1.32 7.76
N VAL A 50 -18.15 2.02 8.50
CA VAL A 50 -18.43 3.37 9.00
C VAL A 50 -18.57 4.36 7.85
N SER A 51 -17.78 4.23 6.78
CA SER A 51 -17.92 5.12 5.61
C SER A 51 -19.26 4.96 4.90
N CYS A 52 -19.92 3.81 5.04
CA CYS A 52 -21.26 3.56 4.51
C CYS A 52 -22.37 4.15 5.39
N TRP A 53 -22.10 4.41 6.67
CA TRP A 53 -23.09 4.93 7.60
C TRP A 53 -23.44 6.38 7.25
N ASP A 54 -24.71 6.65 6.93
CA ASP A 54 -25.19 7.99 6.58
C ASP A 54 -24.32 8.66 5.50
N ALA A 55 -24.04 7.92 4.43
CA ALA A 55 -23.21 8.41 3.34
C ALA A 55 -23.98 9.47 2.51
N PRO A 56 -23.36 10.61 2.15
CA PRO A 56 -24.04 11.68 1.41
C PRO A 56 -24.52 11.27 0.01
N PHE A 57 -23.88 10.27 -0.60
CA PHE A 57 -24.14 9.80 -1.96
C PHE A 57 -24.44 8.28 -1.98
N PRO A 58 -25.62 7.85 -1.48
CA PRO A 58 -25.89 6.43 -1.27
C PRO A 58 -26.10 5.64 -2.57
N ALA A 59 -26.45 6.29 -3.68
CA ALA A 59 -26.69 5.61 -4.96
C ALA A 59 -25.38 5.18 -5.63
N GLU A 60 -24.34 5.99 -5.49
CA GLU A 60 -23.02 5.82 -6.09
C GLU A 60 -22.09 4.97 -5.21
N LEU A 61 -22.44 4.80 -3.94
CA LEU A 61 -21.63 4.15 -2.92
C LEU A 61 -21.17 2.73 -3.29
N LYS A 62 -22.07 1.95 -3.92
CA LYS A 62 -21.75 0.59 -4.35
C LYS A 62 -20.59 0.59 -5.35
N LEU A 63 -20.66 1.49 -6.32
CA LEU A 63 -19.69 1.58 -7.40
C LEU A 63 -18.32 1.99 -6.85
N GLN A 64 -18.29 2.96 -5.94
CA GLN A 64 -17.07 3.46 -5.32
C GLN A 64 -16.41 2.48 -4.34
N HIS A 65 -17.17 1.57 -3.71
CA HIS A 65 -16.62 0.58 -2.77
C HIS A 65 -16.26 -0.78 -3.38
N ILE A 66 -16.52 -1.02 -4.68
CA ILE A 66 -16.04 -2.24 -5.36
C ILE A 66 -14.51 -2.41 -5.22
N PRO A 67 -13.68 -1.39 -5.52
CA PRO A 67 -12.23 -1.48 -5.29
C PRO A 67 -11.88 -1.73 -3.82
N THR A 68 -12.66 -1.16 -2.88
CA THR A 68 -12.43 -1.35 -1.44
C THR A 68 -12.54 -2.82 -1.05
N VAL A 69 -13.61 -3.49 -1.48
CA VAL A 69 -13.84 -4.91 -1.17
C VAL A 69 -12.74 -5.77 -1.81
N VAL A 70 -12.38 -5.50 -3.06
CA VAL A 70 -11.33 -6.26 -3.76
C VAL A 70 -9.99 -6.14 -3.02
N ILE A 71 -9.56 -4.93 -2.68
CA ILE A 71 -8.28 -4.72 -1.98
C ILE A 71 -8.33 -5.34 -0.57
N LEU A 72 -9.45 -5.23 0.16
CA LEU A 72 -9.59 -5.83 1.49
C LEU A 72 -9.50 -7.38 1.44
N LEU A 73 -10.08 -8.01 0.41
CA LEU A 73 -9.93 -9.45 0.17
C LEU A 73 -8.48 -9.82 -0.14
N LEU A 74 -7.79 -9.04 -0.99
CA LEU A 74 -6.37 -9.25 -1.29
C LEU A 74 -5.47 -9.06 -0.06
N MET A 75 -5.77 -8.08 0.80
CA MET A 75 -5.07 -7.89 2.08
C MET A 75 -5.28 -9.10 3.01
N THR A 76 -6.53 -9.58 3.11
CA THR A 76 -6.87 -10.75 3.92
C THR A 76 -6.14 -11.99 3.41
N TRP A 77 -6.17 -12.24 2.11
CA TRP A 77 -5.48 -13.37 1.49
C TRP A 77 -3.96 -13.28 1.66
N SER A 78 -3.37 -12.11 1.39
CA SER A 78 -1.92 -11.92 1.47
C SER A 78 -1.36 -12.03 2.89
N THR A 79 -2.18 -11.79 3.92
CA THR A 79 -1.83 -12.01 5.34
C THR A 79 -1.39 -13.44 5.61
N PHE A 80 -2.05 -14.41 4.95
CA PHE A 80 -1.78 -15.84 5.15
C PHE A 80 -0.93 -16.45 4.03
N ALA A 81 -1.04 -15.94 2.80
CA ALA A 81 -0.39 -16.52 1.62
C ALA A 81 1.00 -15.92 1.32
N CYS A 82 1.12 -14.59 1.31
CA CYS A 82 2.30 -13.89 0.78
C CYS A 82 3.24 -13.40 1.88
N ARG A 83 2.70 -13.12 3.08
CA ARG A 83 3.45 -12.61 4.24
C ARG A 83 4.27 -11.36 3.90
N PHE A 84 3.61 -10.34 3.35
CA PHE A 84 4.23 -9.03 3.12
C PHE A 84 4.82 -8.45 4.41
N SER A 85 5.82 -7.57 4.27
CA SER A 85 6.31 -6.78 5.39
C SER A 85 5.20 -5.91 6.02
N MET A 86 5.34 -5.57 7.31
CA MET A 86 4.42 -4.63 7.96
C MET A 86 4.40 -3.27 7.26
N ALA A 87 5.54 -2.81 6.74
CA ALA A 87 5.62 -1.54 6.01
C ALA A 87 4.74 -1.55 4.76
N SER A 88 4.88 -2.57 3.90
CA SER A 88 4.03 -2.74 2.72
C SER A 88 2.55 -2.85 3.09
N PHE A 89 2.24 -3.59 4.15
CA PHE A 89 0.85 -3.76 4.61
C PHE A 89 0.24 -2.46 5.11
N VAL A 90 1.01 -1.65 5.86
CA VAL A 90 0.60 -0.31 6.30
C VAL A 90 0.43 0.62 5.11
N CYS A 91 1.32 0.60 4.12
CA CYS A 91 1.19 1.42 2.92
C CYS A 91 -0.11 1.11 2.15
N VAL A 92 -0.44 -0.18 1.97
CA VAL A 92 -1.71 -0.59 1.34
C VAL A 92 -2.91 -0.18 2.20
N ALA A 93 -2.86 -0.37 3.52
CA ALA A 93 -3.94 0.03 4.43
C ALA A 93 -4.20 1.55 4.38
N VAL A 94 -3.15 2.37 4.46
CA VAL A 94 -3.26 3.83 4.40
C VAL A 94 -3.81 4.27 3.04
N PHE A 95 -3.33 3.69 1.94
CA PHE A 95 -3.89 3.97 0.62
C PHE A 95 -5.39 3.62 0.56
N LEU A 96 -5.76 2.46 1.10
CA LEU A 96 -7.15 2.02 1.14
C LEU A 96 -8.02 2.92 2.05
N TRP A 97 -7.46 3.50 3.12
CA TRP A 97 -8.18 4.47 3.96
C TRP A 97 -8.42 5.80 3.23
N LEU A 98 -7.45 6.27 2.43
CA LEU A 98 -7.66 7.42 1.54
C LEU A 98 -8.77 7.11 0.53
N HIS A 99 -8.75 5.91 -0.06
CA HIS A 99 -9.83 5.48 -0.96
C HIS A 99 -11.19 5.42 -0.26
N ILE A 100 -11.26 4.90 0.97
CA ILE A 100 -12.52 4.83 1.75
C ILE A 100 -13.09 6.22 2.04
N VAL A 101 -12.23 7.18 2.36
CA VAL A 101 -12.61 8.59 2.48
C VAL A 101 -13.13 9.09 1.14
N GLY A 102 -12.37 8.94 0.05
CA GLY A 102 -12.81 9.32 -1.30
C GLY A 102 -14.18 8.73 -1.66
N ALA A 103 -14.34 7.42 -1.52
CA ALA A 103 -15.56 6.68 -1.84
C ALA A 103 -16.81 7.18 -1.11
N ARG A 104 -16.69 7.60 0.16
CA ARG A 104 -17.80 8.17 0.93
C ARG A 104 -18.36 9.45 0.31
N TRP A 105 -17.50 10.27 -0.28
CA TRP A 105 -17.85 11.53 -0.92
C TRP A 105 -17.62 11.51 -2.43
N ILE A 106 -17.66 10.32 -3.04
CA ILE A 106 -17.48 10.07 -4.47
C ILE A 106 -16.28 10.80 -5.09
N TYR A 107 -15.22 10.99 -4.30
CA TYR A 107 -14.00 11.76 -4.59
C TYR A 107 -14.21 13.26 -4.82
N SER A 108 -15.20 13.65 -5.63
CA SER A 108 -15.48 15.04 -6.02
C SER A 108 -15.96 15.95 -4.90
N PHE A 109 -16.46 15.39 -3.79
CA PHE A 109 -17.10 16.16 -2.72
C PHE A 109 -16.45 15.94 -1.35
N VAL A 110 -15.22 15.44 -1.30
CA VAL A 110 -14.50 15.30 -0.02
C VAL A 110 -14.32 16.70 0.59
N PRO A 111 -14.79 16.95 1.83
CA PRO A 111 -14.90 18.30 2.38
C PRO A 111 -13.58 18.81 2.99
N TYR A 112 -12.47 18.68 2.26
CA TYR A 112 -11.15 19.12 2.74
C TYR A 112 -11.08 20.64 2.94
N ASP A 113 -11.90 21.41 2.22
CA ASP A 113 -11.94 22.86 2.39
C ASP A 113 -12.57 23.24 3.73
N ASP A 114 -13.65 22.57 4.14
CA ASP A 114 -14.24 22.78 5.46
C ASP A 114 -13.27 22.38 6.57
N TRP A 115 -12.54 21.26 6.39
CA TRP A 115 -11.52 20.83 7.34
C TRP A 115 -10.37 21.84 7.45
N SER A 116 -9.83 22.30 6.32
CA SER A 116 -8.75 23.29 6.31
C SER A 116 -9.19 24.66 6.84
N GLN A 117 -10.42 25.07 6.56
CA GLN A 117 -11.03 26.28 7.14
C GLN A 117 -11.13 26.15 8.66
N SER A 118 -11.58 25.00 9.18
CA SER A 118 -11.73 24.77 10.63
C SER A 118 -10.40 24.79 11.40
N VAL A 119 -9.30 24.38 10.75
CA VAL A 119 -7.97 24.28 11.38
C VAL A 119 -7.13 25.55 11.18
N SER A 120 -7.17 26.14 9.98
CA SER A 120 -6.27 27.22 9.56
C SER A 120 -6.93 28.59 9.37
N GLY A 121 -8.27 28.65 9.42
CA GLY A 121 -9.04 29.86 9.13
C GLY A 121 -9.13 30.24 7.65
N SER A 122 -8.58 29.43 6.75
CA SER A 122 -8.67 29.60 5.29
C SER A 122 -8.86 28.26 4.60
N SER A 123 -9.63 28.21 3.51
CA SER A 123 -9.75 26.99 2.72
C SER A 123 -8.57 26.83 1.75
N LEU A 124 -8.22 25.59 1.41
CA LEU A 124 -7.16 25.29 0.44
C LEU A 124 -7.53 25.87 -0.93
N SER A 125 -8.77 25.70 -1.36
CA SER A 125 -9.22 26.20 -2.66
C SER A 125 -9.15 27.72 -2.75
N GLN A 126 -9.46 28.46 -1.67
CA GLN A 126 -9.26 29.92 -1.65
C GLN A 126 -7.79 30.31 -1.75
N ARG A 127 -6.91 29.58 -1.06
CA ARG A 127 -5.47 29.90 -1.03
C ARG A 127 -4.79 29.68 -2.38
N PHE A 128 -5.26 28.71 -3.15
CA PHE A 128 -4.67 28.32 -4.44
C PHE A 128 -5.54 28.68 -5.66
N ASP A 129 -6.65 29.42 -5.47
CA ASP A 129 -7.65 29.74 -6.50
C ASP A 129 -8.17 28.50 -7.26
N TRP A 130 -8.37 27.40 -6.53
CA TRP A 130 -8.89 26.17 -7.12
C TRP A 130 -10.39 26.26 -7.37
N ARG A 131 -10.79 25.78 -8.54
CA ARG A 131 -12.19 25.79 -9.01
C ARG A 131 -12.88 24.43 -8.91
N ARG A 132 -12.14 23.40 -8.51
CA ARG A 132 -12.63 22.03 -8.37
C ARG A 132 -12.02 21.37 -7.15
N ASN A 133 -12.56 20.21 -6.79
CA ASN A 133 -12.03 19.36 -5.75
C ASN A 133 -10.80 18.60 -6.28
N HIS A 134 -9.70 18.60 -5.53
CA HIS A 134 -8.44 17.93 -5.89
C HIS A 134 -8.13 16.71 -5.01
N TYR A 135 -9.14 16.11 -4.37
CA TYR A 135 -8.92 14.94 -3.55
C TYR A 135 -8.40 13.74 -4.36
N ASP A 136 -8.93 13.54 -5.56
CA ASP A 136 -8.48 12.44 -6.42
C ASP A 136 -6.99 12.55 -6.78
N ARG A 137 -6.55 13.74 -7.18
CA ARG A 137 -5.13 14.09 -7.36
C ARG A 137 -4.25 13.77 -6.15
N LEU A 138 -4.75 14.05 -4.94
CA LEU A 138 -4.06 13.70 -3.72
C LEU A 138 -3.93 12.18 -3.58
N VAL A 139 -4.98 11.42 -3.89
CA VAL A 139 -4.98 9.96 -3.85
C VAL A 139 -4.04 9.38 -4.92
N HIS A 140 -3.99 9.95 -6.13
CA HIS A 140 -3.02 9.56 -7.16
C HIS A 140 -1.58 9.83 -6.73
N PHE A 141 -1.28 11.01 -6.17
CA PHE A 141 0.04 11.29 -5.60
C PHE A 141 0.40 10.30 -4.48
N ALA A 142 -0.54 10.04 -3.56
CA ALA A 142 -0.35 9.12 -2.46
C ALA A 142 -0.20 7.67 -2.94
N SER A 143 -0.92 7.25 -3.98
CA SER A 143 -0.79 5.92 -4.58
C SER A 143 0.61 5.72 -5.13
N GLY A 144 1.16 6.75 -5.78
CA GLY A 144 2.57 6.89 -6.14
C GLY A 144 3.49 6.49 -4.99
N ILE A 145 3.36 7.20 -3.86
CA ILE A 145 4.22 7.00 -2.70
C ILE A 145 4.05 5.61 -2.09
N LEU A 146 2.80 5.22 -1.86
CA LEU A 146 2.43 4.09 -1.01
C LEU A 146 2.52 2.75 -1.76
N ILE A 147 2.08 2.68 -3.02
CA ILE A 147 2.02 1.43 -3.80
C ILE A 147 3.38 1.04 -4.37
N ALA A 148 4.29 2.00 -4.56
CA ALA A 148 5.67 1.70 -4.93
C ALA A 148 6.38 0.79 -3.89
N VAL A 149 6.04 0.87 -2.61
CA VAL A 149 6.62 0.06 -1.53
C VAL A 149 6.31 -1.44 -1.68
N PRO A 150 5.04 -1.90 -1.68
CA PRO A 150 4.71 -3.30 -1.92
C PRO A 150 5.14 -3.77 -3.31
N ALA A 151 5.11 -2.91 -4.33
CA ALA A 151 5.61 -3.27 -5.66
C ALA A 151 7.12 -3.57 -5.64
N ALA A 152 7.93 -2.72 -5.00
CA ALA A 152 9.35 -2.96 -4.83
C ALA A 152 9.63 -4.21 -3.98
N GLU A 153 8.83 -4.46 -2.92
CA GLU A 153 8.92 -5.70 -2.14
C GLU A 153 8.67 -6.92 -3.01
N CYS A 154 7.63 -6.90 -3.86
CA CYS A 154 7.34 -7.99 -4.76
C CYS A 154 8.49 -8.28 -5.72
N LEU A 155 9.03 -7.23 -6.34
CA LEU A 155 10.12 -7.31 -7.31
C LEU A 155 11.41 -7.84 -6.67
N GLN A 156 11.70 -7.47 -5.42
CA GLN A 156 12.86 -8.01 -4.70
C GLN A 156 12.64 -9.47 -4.29
N ARG A 157 11.49 -9.79 -3.67
CA ARG A 157 11.26 -11.11 -3.06
C ARG A 157 10.94 -12.21 -4.06
N TRP A 158 10.15 -11.90 -5.09
CA TRP A 158 9.70 -12.88 -6.09
C TRP A 158 10.28 -12.62 -7.48
N GLY A 159 10.65 -11.36 -7.79
CA GLY A 159 11.32 -11.02 -9.04
C GLY A 159 12.85 -11.14 -9.02
N GLY A 160 13.46 -11.37 -7.85
CA GLY A 160 14.93 -11.48 -7.70
C GLY A 160 15.69 -10.19 -8.01
N MET A 161 15.00 -9.04 -8.06
CA MET A 161 15.61 -7.77 -8.44
C MET A 161 16.43 -7.18 -7.30
N ARG A 162 17.55 -6.53 -7.66
CA ARG A 162 18.31 -5.70 -6.72
C ARG A 162 17.48 -4.46 -6.32
N PRO A 163 17.70 -3.87 -5.13
CA PRO A 163 16.93 -2.72 -4.62
C PRO A 163 16.73 -1.57 -5.60
N LEU A 164 17.80 -1.13 -6.27
CA LEU A 164 17.73 -0.05 -7.26
C LEU A 164 16.81 -0.42 -8.44
N GLY A 165 16.95 -1.64 -8.97
CA GLY A 165 16.12 -2.11 -10.08
C GLY A 165 14.65 -2.23 -9.66
N ALA A 166 14.39 -2.78 -8.47
CA ALA A 166 13.04 -2.88 -7.92
C ALA A 166 12.41 -1.50 -7.70
N ALA A 167 13.16 -0.53 -7.19
CA ALA A 167 12.69 0.84 -7.00
C ALA A 167 12.33 1.51 -8.33
N ILE A 168 13.18 1.41 -9.35
CA ILE A 168 12.90 1.99 -10.68
C ILE A 168 11.68 1.32 -11.33
N VAL A 169 11.61 -0.02 -11.32
CA VAL A 169 10.49 -0.73 -11.95
C VAL A 169 9.19 -0.55 -11.16
N SER A 170 9.24 -0.29 -9.84
CA SER A 170 8.04 0.05 -9.08
C SER A 170 7.34 1.32 -9.59
N ILE A 171 8.09 2.30 -10.12
CA ILE A 171 7.51 3.48 -10.77
C ILE A 171 6.68 3.06 -11.98
N ALA A 172 7.23 2.20 -12.83
CA ALA A 172 6.54 1.71 -14.03
C ALA A 172 5.28 0.90 -13.67
N ILE A 173 5.32 0.11 -12.58
CA ILE A 173 4.15 -0.63 -12.10
C ILE A 173 3.04 0.33 -11.66
N VAL A 174 3.36 1.35 -10.86
CA VAL A 174 2.36 2.32 -10.40
C VAL A 174 1.74 3.07 -11.59
N VAL A 175 2.58 3.54 -12.51
CA VAL A 175 2.10 4.21 -13.73
C VAL A 175 1.28 3.26 -14.61
N ALA A 176 1.64 1.99 -14.73
CA ALA A 176 0.86 1.03 -15.51
C ALA A 176 -0.52 0.77 -14.89
N ILE A 177 -0.60 0.63 -13.55
CA ILE A 177 -1.87 0.47 -12.83
C ILE A 177 -2.73 1.72 -13.02
N GLY A 178 -2.16 2.91 -12.83
CA GLY A 178 -2.86 4.19 -13.06
C GLY A 178 -3.36 4.30 -14.49
N ALA A 179 -2.53 3.98 -15.49
CA ALA A 179 -2.95 4.06 -16.90
C ALA A 179 -4.11 3.12 -17.21
N VAL A 180 -4.14 1.91 -16.64
CA VAL A 180 -5.29 1.00 -16.77
C VAL A 180 -6.54 1.62 -16.14
N TYR A 181 -6.41 2.24 -14.96
CA TYR A 181 -7.50 2.93 -14.29
C TYR A 181 -8.06 4.08 -15.15
N GLU A 182 -7.20 4.98 -15.65
CA GLU A 182 -7.58 6.08 -16.54
C GLU A 182 -8.24 5.60 -17.85
N ILE A 183 -7.77 4.49 -18.41
CA ILE A 183 -8.40 3.89 -19.60
C ILE A 183 -9.82 3.42 -19.27
N LEU A 184 -10.04 2.80 -18.10
CA LEU A 184 -11.39 2.40 -17.67
C LEU A 184 -12.30 3.62 -17.48
N GLU A 185 -11.80 4.68 -16.86
CA GLU A 185 -12.53 5.95 -16.72
C GLU A 185 -12.88 6.58 -18.07
N TRP A 186 -11.95 6.55 -19.02
CA TRP A 186 -12.21 6.99 -20.39
C TRP A 186 -13.30 6.12 -21.06
N GLN A 187 -13.30 4.80 -20.84
CA GLN A 187 -14.38 3.94 -21.34
C GLN A 187 -15.72 4.29 -20.70
N ILE A 188 -15.75 4.57 -19.39
CA ILE A 188 -16.98 4.98 -18.70
C ILE A 188 -17.52 6.28 -19.30
N ALA A 189 -16.65 7.28 -19.49
CA ALA A 189 -17.00 8.55 -20.14
C ALA A 189 -17.50 8.38 -21.59
N THR A 190 -17.05 7.36 -22.29
CA THR A 190 -17.44 7.09 -23.69
C THR A 190 -18.77 6.36 -23.81
N PHE A 191 -19.04 5.38 -22.93
CA PHE A 191 -20.18 4.46 -23.09
C PHE A 191 -21.38 4.73 -22.17
N PHE A 192 -21.19 5.48 -21.08
CA PHE A 192 -22.25 5.74 -20.11
C PHE A 192 -22.82 7.15 -20.27
N ALA A 193 -24.00 7.38 -19.68
CA ALA A 193 -24.61 8.70 -19.66
C ALA A 193 -23.68 9.71 -18.94
N PRO A 194 -23.61 10.99 -19.38
CA PRO A 194 -22.70 11.98 -18.81
C PRO A 194 -22.79 12.11 -17.28
N ALA A 195 -24.00 12.01 -16.72
CA ALA A 195 -24.20 12.06 -15.26
C ALA A 195 -23.55 10.88 -14.51
N VAL A 196 -23.53 9.69 -15.10
CA VAL A 196 -22.88 8.50 -14.51
C VAL A 196 -21.37 8.61 -14.62
N ALA A 197 -20.86 9.09 -15.75
CA ALA A 197 -19.43 9.31 -15.95
C ALA A 197 -18.89 10.37 -14.99
N GLU A 198 -19.59 11.50 -14.82
CA GLU A 198 -19.20 12.55 -13.90
C GLU A 198 -19.25 12.05 -12.44
N ALA A 199 -20.26 11.28 -12.06
CA ALA A 199 -20.37 10.73 -10.70
C ALA A 199 -19.31 9.67 -10.37
N TYR A 200 -18.74 9.00 -11.39
CA TYR A 200 -17.66 8.03 -11.21
C TYR A 200 -16.28 8.69 -11.28
N ASN A 201 -15.96 9.33 -12.41
CA ASN A 201 -14.64 9.90 -12.70
C ASN A 201 -14.39 11.21 -11.93
N GLY A 202 -15.45 11.98 -11.64
CA GLY A 202 -15.33 13.20 -10.86
C GLY A 202 -14.51 14.33 -11.51
N GLN A 203 -14.48 14.40 -12.85
CA GLN A 203 -13.63 15.31 -13.62
C GLN A 203 -13.96 16.80 -13.44
N GLN A 204 -15.18 17.15 -13.03
CA GLN A 204 -15.59 18.52 -12.72
C GLN A 204 -15.25 19.53 -13.83
N GLY A 205 -15.32 19.07 -15.09
CA GLY A 205 -15.00 19.84 -16.28
C GLY A 205 -13.51 19.99 -16.64
N ASP A 206 -12.59 19.31 -15.95
CA ASP A 206 -11.17 19.31 -16.28
C ASP A 206 -10.84 18.22 -17.33
N VAL A 207 -10.69 18.65 -18.59
CA VAL A 207 -10.34 17.73 -19.70
C VAL A 207 -8.93 17.14 -19.60
N TRP A 208 -8.09 17.67 -18.70
CA TRP A 208 -6.71 17.23 -18.48
C TRP A 208 -6.55 16.41 -17.19
N ASP A 209 -7.65 15.95 -16.59
CA ASP A 209 -7.58 15.19 -15.33
C ASP A 209 -6.66 13.98 -15.44
N PRO A 210 -6.88 13.06 -16.41
CA PRO A 210 -6.07 11.85 -16.50
C PRO A 210 -4.58 12.14 -16.60
N GLN A 211 -4.18 13.17 -17.35
CA GLN A 211 -2.77 13.53 -17.50
C GLN A 211 -2.17 14.07 -16.21
N LYS A 212 -2.94 14.86 -15.43
CA LYS A 212 -2.49 15.42 -14.15
C LYS A 212 -2.43 14.35 -13.07
N ASP A 213 -3.40 13.44 -13.04
CA ASP A 213 -3.46 12.32 -12.11
C ASP A 213 -2.30 11.35 -12.35
N MET A 214 -2.04 11.02 -13.61
CA MET A 214 -0.88 10.22 -13.99
C MET A 214 0.46 10.89 -13.66
N ALA A 215 0.58 12.21 -13.88
CA ALA A 215 1.78 12.95 -13.52
C ALA A 215 2.04 12.94 -12.01
N LEU A 216 1.00 13.07 -11.19
CA LEU A 216 1.09 13.02 -9.74
C LEU A 216 1.44 11.62 -9.22
N ALA A 217 0.83 10.57 -9.78
CA ALA A 217 1.16 9.19 -9.46
C ALA A 217 2.62 8.87 -9.78
N TRP A 218 3.10 9.28 -10.96
CA TRP A 218 4.50 9.14 -11.34
C TRP A 218 5.44 9.91 -10.40
N PHE A 219 5.09 11.14 -10.03
CA PHE A 219 5.91 11.96 -9.14
C PHE A 219 6.00 11.35 -7.74
N GLY A 220 4.87 10.93 -7.16
CA GLY A 220 4.84 10.22 -5.87
C GLY A 220 5.67 8.93 -5.89
N ALA A 221 5.56 8.14 -6.95
CA ALA A 221 6.35 6.92 -7.11
C ALA A 221 7.85 7.20 -7.26
N THR A 222 8.22 8.29 -7.92
CA THR A 222 9.63 8.72 -8.05
C THR A 222 10.23 9.08 -6.71
N ILE A 223 9.48 9.78 -5.84
CA ILE A 223 9.89 10.06 -4.46
C ILE A 223 10.09 8.76 -3.69
N SER A 224 9.12 7.84 -3.76
CA SER A 224 9.20 6.54 -3.08
C SER A 224 10.39 5.70 -3.56
N ALA A 225 10.64 5.66 -4.87
CA ALA A 225 11.80 5.00 -5.44
C ALA A 225 13.12 5.59 -4.91
N GLY A 226 13.19 6.92 -4.75
CA GLY A 226 14.32 7.60 -4.11
C GLY A 226 14.56 7.20 -2.65
N LEU A 227 13.51 6.80 -1.92
CA LEU A 227 13.63 6.24 -0.57
C LEU A 227 14.02 4.75 -0.59
N LEU A 228 13.54 4.00 -1.58
CA LEU A 228 13.70 2.55 -1.68
C LEU A 228 14.97 2.10 -2.40
N PHE A 229 15.70 3.00 -3.09
CA PHE A 229 16.80 2.64 -4.00
C PHE A 229 17.92 1.76 -3.40
N ARG A 230 18.08 1.78 -2.07
CA ARG A 230 19.00 0.92 -1.31
C ARG A 230 18.31 0.05 -0.25
N TYR A 231 17.00 0.17 -0.10
CA TYR A 231 16.24 -0.57 0.89
C TYR A 231 16.09 -2.04 0.46
N ARG A 232 16.43 -2.96 1.37
CA ARG A 232 16.35 -4.41 1.15
C ARG A 232 15.19 -4.98 1.94
N PHE A 233 14.24 -5.59 1.24
CA PHE A 233 13.24 -6.41 1.90
C PHE A 233 13.85 -7.77 2.26
N GLU A 234 13.47 -8.31 3.42
CA GLU A 234 13.89 -9.63 3.83
C GLU A 234 13.31 -10.68 2.85
N SER A 235 14.19 -11.53 2.32
CA SER A 235 13.78 -12.59 1.40
C SER A 235 12.84 -13.57 2.11
N ALA A 236 11.82 -14.06 1.37
CA ALA A 236 10.96 -15.13 1.85
C ALA A 236 11.73 -16.45 2.10
N ALA A 237 12.89 -16.59 1.46
CA ALA A 237 13.83 -17.68 1.68
C ALA A 237 14.75 -17.34 2.86
N GLY A 238 14.43 -17.90 4.03
CA GLY A 238 15.39 -18.01 5.12
C GLY A 238 16.64 -18.75 4.62
N GLY A 239 17.79 -18.11 4.76
CA GLY A 239 19.14 -18.65 4.65
C GLY A 239 19.35 -19.90 3.80
N SER A 240 19.69 -19.73 2.53
CA SER A 240 20.70 -20.62 1.94
C SER A 240 22.07 -20.06 2.29
N VAL A 241 22.69 -20.64 3.31
CA VAL A 241 24.13 -20.58 3.54
C VAL A 241 24.81 -21.16 2.29
N VAL A 242 25.10 -20.33 1.30
CA VAL A 242 26.06 -20.62 0.23
C VAL A 242 26.71 -19.30 -0.17
N ASP A 243 27.59 -18.80 0.69
CA ASP A 243 28.69 -17.89 0.34
C ASP A 243 29.91 -18.33 1.17
N SER A 244 30.33 -19.57 0.93
CA SER A 244 31.68 -20.01 1.21
C SER A 244 32.06 -20.94 0.08
N VAL A 245 33.23 -20.70 -0.51
CA VAL A 245 33.80 -21.34 -1.71
C VAL A 245 33.47 -20.59 -3.00
N THR A 246 34.20 -19.51 -3.24
CA THR A 246 35.14 -19.49 -4.36
C THR A 246 36.39 -18.73 -3.93
N ASP A 247 37.51 -19.41 -4.10
CA ASP A 247 38.89 -18.90 -4.07
C ASP A 247 39.11 -17.68 -4.97
#